data_AF-A0A258ZFA3-F1
#
_entry.id   AF-A0A258ZFA3-F1
#
_cell.length_a   1.000
_cell.length_b   1.000
_cell.length_c   1.000
_cell.angle_alpha   90.00
_cell.angle_beta   90.00
_cell.angle_gamma   90.00
#
_symmetry.space_group_name_H-M   'P 1'
#
loop_
_entity.id
_entity.type
_entity.pdbx_description
1 polymer ?
#
loop_
_entity_poly.entity_id
_entity_poly.type
_entity_poly.pdbx_seq_one_letter_code
_entity_poly.pdbx_strand_id
1 'polypeptide(L)'
;MAERVVLLTGSLAQPRVAKAAEEIADAFLEPLVVNIGVKVAALMTADIVERRLVLPEGADRVVMPGRFRGDLDRLTSKFGVPFLRGPDEAADIPDFFGKGGGPADLSRHDVTIFAEIVDATRLTLDEVLARARALTADGADVIDLGSLPDQAFPHLEAFIAALHGEGMKVSV
;
A
#
# COMPACT_ATOMS: atom_id res chain seq x y z
N MET A 1 22.54 15.84 18.46
CA MET A 1 22.84 15.10 17.21
C MET A 1 21.50 14.66 16.66
N ALA A 2 21.27 14.78 15.35
CA ALA A 2 20.04 14.29 14.75
C ALA A 2 20.06 12.75 14.76
N GLU A 3 18.92 12.14 15.05
CA GLU A 3 18.74 10.69 14.99
C GLU A 3 18.78 10.22 13.53
N ARG A 4 19.69 9.30 13.19
CA ARG A 4 19.88 8.76 11.84
C ARG A 4 19.02 7.52 11.66
N VAL A 5 17.93 7.65 10.90
CA VAL A 5 16.95 6.58 10.71
C VAL A 5 17.05 6.01 9.31
N VAL A 6 17.33 4.70 9.20
CA VAL A 6 17.42 4.02 7.91
C VAL A 6 16.03 3.62 7.43
N LEU A 7 15.58 4.15 6.29
CA LEU A 7 14.36 3.73 5.60
C LEU A 7 14.72 2.64 4.59
N LEU A 8 14.42 1.38 4.92
CA LEU A 8 14.78 0.23 4.08
C LEU A 8 13.73 -0.01 2.99
N THR A 9 14.15 -0.16 1.73
CA THR A 9 13.23 -0.33 0.60
C THR A 9 13.82 -1.17 -0.54
N GLY A 10 13.02 -1.39 -1.58
CA GLY A 10 13.44 -1.97 -2.86
C GLY A 10 13.45 -0.94 -3.99
N SER A 11 13.97 -1.33 -5.16
CA SER A 11 14.24 -0.40 -6.27
C SER A 11 13.01 0.31 -6.81
N LEU A 12 11.82 -0.32 -6.82
CA LEU A 12 10.62 0.31 -7.36
C LEU A 12 10.03 1.39 -6.44
N ALA A 13 10.21 1.25 -5.12
CA ALA A 13 9.72 2.20 -4.14
C ALA A 13 10.76 3.28 -3.76
N GLN A 14 12.05 3.05 -4.04
CA GLN A 14 13.13 3.97 -3.66
C GLN A 14 12.88 5.44 -4.03
N PRO A 15 12.43 5.80 -5.27
CA PRO A 15 12.18 7.21 -5.59
C PRO A 15 11.06 7.84 -4.74
N ARG A 16 10.01 7.06 -4.42
CA ARG A 16 8.89 7.54 -3.59
C ARG A 16 9.30 7.68 -2.13
N VAL A 17 10.06 6.72 -1.61
CA VAL A 17 10.60 6.77 -0.24
C VAL A 17 11.57 7.94 -0.07
N ALA A 18 12.43 8.22 -1.07
CA ALA A 18 13.32 9.37 -1.07
C ALA A 18 12.55 10.69 -1.02
N LYS A 19 11.54 10.85 -1.87
CA LYS A 19 10.68 12.04 -1.85
C LYS A 19 10.00 12.22 -0.49
N ALA A 20 9.42 11.16 0.07
CA ALA A 20 8.79 11.21 1.38
C ALA A 20 9.79 11.51 2.52
N ALA A 21 11.03 11.05 2.40
CA ALA A 21 12.10 11.39 3.34
C ALA A 21 12.48 12.87 3.28
N GLU A 22 12.52 13.47 2.08
CA GLU A 22 12.78 14.90 1.89
C GLU A 22 11.68 15.80 2.49
N GLU A 23 10.43 15.31 2.53
CA GLU A 23 9.30 16.01 3.16
C GLU A 23 9.39 16.03 4.69
N ILE A 24 10.24 15.20 5.30
CA ILE A 24 10.50 15.24 6.74
C ILE A 24 11.45 16.40 7.06
N ALA A 25 10.88 17.59 7.26
CA ALA A 25 11.61 18.76 7.74
C ALA A 25 11.78 18.71 9.28
N ASP A 26 12.81 18.02 9.77
CA ASP A 26 13.15 17.98 11.21
C ASP A 26 14.67 18.11 11.45
N ALA A 27 15.06 19.06 12.30
CA ALA A 27 16.46 19.26 12.70
C ALA A 27 17.02 18.13 13.60
N PHE A 28 16.15 17.28 14.14
CA PHE A 28 16.49 16.19 15.04
C PHE A 28 16.35 14.80 14.40
N LEU A 29 15.95 14.70 13.12
CA LEU A 29 15.79 13.43 12.41
C LEU A 29 16.48 13.51 11.03
N GLU A 30 17.36 12.56 10.76
CA GLU A 30 18.05 12.41 9.47
C GLU A 30 17.64 11.07 8.82
N PRO A 31 16.65 11.07 7.91
CA PRO A 31 16.24 9.86 7.21
C PRO A 31 17.25 9.45 6.12
N LEU A 32 17.70 8.20 6.15
CA LEU A 32 18.65 7.61 5.20
C LEU A 32 17.97 6.50 4.39
N VAL A 33 17.76 6.71 3.10
CA VAL A 33 17.10 5.71 2.24
C VAL A 33 18.11 4.65 1.79
N VAL A 34 17.85 3.38 2.11
CA VAL A 34 18.71 2.25 1.74
C VAL A 34 17.93 1.24 0.89
N ASN A 35 18.45 0.95 -0.30
CA ASN A 35 17.91 -0.09 -1.17
C ASN A 35 18.62 -1.43 -0.92
N ILE A 36 17.85 -2.47 -0.61
CA ILE A 36 18.37 -3.81 -0.29
C ILE A 36 18.64 -4.69 -1.54
N GLY A 37 18.47 -4.14 -2.74
CA GLY A 37 18.73 -4.83 -4.01
C GLY A 37 17.62 -5.81 -4.42
N VAL A 38 16.39 -5.61 -3.94
CA VAL A 38 15.18 -6.30 -4.43
C VAL A 38 14.33 -5.32 -5.24
N LYS A 39 13.55 -5.81 -6.22
CA LYS A 39 12.65 -4.94 -7.00
C LYS A 39 11.50 -4.41 -6.14
N VAL A 40 10.76 -5.33 -5.50
CA VAL A 40 9.57 -5.02 -4.69
C VAL A 40 9.90 -5.25 -3.22
N ALA A 41 9.68 -4.22 -2.40
CA ALA A 41 9.99 -4.25 -0.97
C ALA A 41 9.18 -5.33 -0.21
N ALA A 42 7.92 -5.57 -0.57
CA ALA A 42 7.08 -6.60 0.04
C ALA A 42 7.61 -8.04 -0.14
N LEU A 43 8.54 -8.27 -1.07
CA LEU A 43 9.16 -9.58 -1.31
C LEU A 43 10.48 -9.78 -0.54
N MET A 44 10.90 -8.81 0.28
CA MET A 44 12.09 -8.96 1.11
C MET A 44 11.81 -9.93 2.27
N THR A 45 12.79 -10.79 2.58
CA THR A 45 12.77 -11.69 3.74
C THR A 45 13.86 -11.30 4.73
N ALA A 46 13.77 -11.77 5.98
CA ALA A 46 14.83 -11.55 6.97
C ALA A 46 16.19 -12.01 6.43
N ASP A 47 16.28 -13.18 5.80
CA ASP A 47 17.52 -13.70 5.23
C ASP A 47 18.11 -12.82 4.12
N ILE A 48 17.26 -12.18 3.29
CA ILE A 48 17.71 -11.23 2.27
C ILE A 48 18.32 -10.00 2.94
N VAL A 49 17.64 -9.44 3.94
CA VAL A 49 18.10 -8.26 4.69
C VAL A 49 19.43 -8.57 5.38
N GLU A 50 19.47 -9.67 6.10
CA GLU A 50 20.63 -10.19 6.81
C GLU A 50 21.87 -10.40 5.94
N ARG A 51 21.69 -10.73 4.67
CA ARG A 51 22.79 -11.01 3.74
C ARG A 51 23.26 -9.76 3.01
N ARG A 52 22.37 -8.80 2.77
CA ARG A 52 22.61 -7.68 1.84
C ARG A 52 22.67 -6.32 2.49
N LEU A 53 22.10 -6.15 3.69
CA LEU A 53 22.05 -4.86 4.35
C LEU A 53 23.43 -4.51 4.86
N VAL A 54 23.98 -3.43 4.33
CA VAL A 54 25.11 -2.73 4.92
C VAL A 54 24.54 -1.51 5.60
N LEU A 55 24.59 -1.48 6.94
CA LEU A 55 24.10 -0.33 7.69
C LEU A 55 25.03 0.87 7.48
N PRO A 56 24.48 2.05 7.15
CA PRO A 56 25.23 3.29 7.20
C PRO A 56 25.82 3.51 8.60
N GLU A 57 27.00 4.12 8.65
CA GLU A 57 27.64 4.46 9.92
C GLU A 57 26.76 5.41 10.74
N GLY A 58 26.68 5.15 12.05
CA GLY A 58 25.90 5.94 13.00
C GLY A 58 24.38 5.77 12.86
N ALA A 59 23.88 4.75 12.17
CA ALA A 59 22.44 4.47 12.15
C ALA A 59 21.91 4.16 13.56
N ASP A 60 20.89 4.89 14.00
CA ASP A 60 20.27 4.73 15.32
C ASP A 60 19.16 3.68 15.30
N ARG A 61 18.44 3.55 14.18
CA ARG A 61 17.40 2.52 13.96
C ARG A 61 17.09 2.32 12.47
N VAL A 62 16.41 1.22 12.16
CA VAL A 62 15.92 0.86 10.83
C VAL A 62 14.41 0.79 10.81
N VAL A 63 13.78 1.45 9.85
CA VAL A 63 12.35 1.35 9.55
C VAL A 63 12.17 0.49 8.31
N MET A 64 11.49 -0.63 8.51
CA MET A 64 11.15 -1.61 7.48
C MET A 64 9.85 -1.19 6.77
N PRO A 65 9.60 -1.64 5.52
CA PRO A 65 8.30 -1.48 4.90
C PRO A 65 7.19 -2.13 5.75
N GLY A 66 6.01 -1.52 5.83
CA GLY A 66 4.90 -2.02 6.66
C GLY A 66 4.45 -3.44 6.28
N ARG A 67 4.52 -3.76 4.98
CA ARG A 67 4.22 -5.09 4.40
C ARG A 67 5.31 -6.15 4.62
N PHE A 68 6.44 -5.81 5.23
CA PHE A 68 7.45 -6.81 5.59
C PHE A 68 6.85 -7.86 6.55
N ARG A 69 7.19 -9.14 6.43
CA ARG A 69 6.64 -10.18 7.33
C ARG A 69 7.71 -11.03 8.02
N GLY A 70 8.98 -10.65 7.89
CA GLY A 70 10.07 -11.33 8.60
C GLY A 70 10.18 -10.92 10.07
N ASP A 71 11.04 -11.63 10.78
CA ASP A 71 11.32 -11.45 12.20
C ASP A 71 12.20 -10.21 12.44
N LEU A 72 11.63 -9.18 13.08
CA LEU A 72 12.30 -7.91 13.39
C LEU A 72 13.24 -8.03 14.60
N ASP A 73 12.92 -8.89 15.56
CA ASP A 73 13.75 -9.09 16.75
C ASP A 73 15.05 -9.81 16.37
N ARG A 74 14.94 -10.78 15.45
CA ARG A 74 16.11 -11.43 14.84
C ARG A 74 17.01 -10.43 14.13
N LEU A 75 16.45 -9.50 13.35
CA LEU A 75 17.23 -8.46 12.67
C LEU A 75 17.86 -7.49 13.67
N THR A 76 17.10 -7.04 14.68
CA THR A 76 17.59 -6.18 15.76
C THR A 76 18.78 -6.83 16.48
N SER A 77 18.67 -8.11 16.84
CA SER A 77 19.73 -8.87 17.51
C SER A 77 20.99 -8.98 16.64
N LYS A 78 20.84 -9.16 15.33
CA LYS A 78 21.96 -9.30 14.40
C LYS A 78 22.71 -7.98 14.17
N PHE A 79 21.97 -6.89 13.97
CA PHE A 79 22.52 -5.62 13.54
C PHE A 79 22.83 -4.67 14.70
N GLY A 80 22.35 -4.97 15.91
CA GLY A 80 22.64 -4.18 17.11
C GLY A 80 21.90 -2.85 17.20
N VAL A 81 20.95 -2.60 16.30
CA VAL A 81 20.09 -1.41 16.25
C VAL A 81 18.63 -1.84 16.15
N PRO A 82 17.66 -1.07 16.68
CA PRO A 82 16.25 -1.42 16.58
C PRO A 82 15.75 -1.49 15.13
N PHE A 83 15.03 -2.57 14.79
CA PHE A 83 14.27 -2.70 13.55
C PHE A 83 12.78 -2.51 13.84
N LEU A 84 12.18 -1.49 13.24
CA LEU A 84 10.78 -1.14 13.43
C LEU A 84 9.99 -1.40 12.15
N ARG A 85 8.70 -1.71 12.31
CA ARG A 85 7.75 -1.74 11.21
C ARG A 85 7.32 -0.31 10.89
N GLY A 86 7.57 0.12 9.66
CA GLY A 86 7.07 1.39 9.11
C GLY A 86 5.66 1.28 8.54
N PRO A 87 5.20 2.32 7.83
CA PRO A 87 3.90 2.32 7.18
C PRO A 87 3.86 1.38 5.97
N ASP A 88 2.64 0.97 5.59
CA ASP A 88 2.42 0.16 4.40
C ASP A 88 2.69 0.94 3.11
N GLU A 89 2.35 2.24 3.10
CA GLU A 89 2.53 3.12 1.96
C GLU A 89 3.65 4.14 2.21
N ALA A 90 4.46 4.39 1.17
CA ALA A 90 5.59 5.33 1.27
C ALA A 90 5.14 6.78 1.53
N ALA A 91 3.92 7.13 1.12
CA ALA A 91 3.35 8.46 1.33
C ALA A 91 3.11 8.78 2.82
N ASP A 92 2.94 7.76 3.66
CA ASP A 92 2.65 7.91 5.08
C ASP A 92 3.92 7.98 5.93
N ILE A 93 5.11 7.95 5.31
CA ILE A 93 6.39 8.05 6.01
C ILE A 93 6.50 9.34 6.84
N PRO A 94 6.12 10.53 6.35
CA PRO A 94 6.12 11.74 7.17
C PRO A 94 5.19 11.62 8.38
N ASP A 95 3.97 11.09 8.21
CA ASP A 95 3.01 10.86 9.28
C ASP A 95 3.53 9.86 10.33
N PHE A 96 4.23 8.81 9.91
CA PHE A 96 4.89 7.85 10.80
C PHE A 96 5.86 8.54 11.79
N PHE A 97 6.50 9.63 11.37
CA PHE A 97 7.37 10.46 12.24
C PHE A 97 6.64 11.65 12.88
N GLY A 98 5.31 11.75 12.75
CA GLY A 98 4.51 12.86 13.26
C GLY A 98 4.75 14.19 12.52
N LYS A 99 5.19 14.12 11.26
CA LYS A 99 5.56 15.26 10.40
C LYS A 99 4.64 15.42 9.19
N GLY A 100 3.67 14.54 8.99
CA GLY A 100 2.78 14.69 7.85
C GLY A 100 1.80 15.85 8.01
N GLY A 101 1.39 16.35 6.85
CA GLY A 101 0.32 17.33 6.72
C GLY A 101 -1.03 16.65 6.85
N GLY A 102 -2.06 17.45 7.16
CA GLY A 102 -3.43 16.97 7.28
C GLY A 102 -3.94 16.23 6.04
N PRO A 103 -5.17 15.70 6.10
CA PRO A 103 -5.74 14.86 5.04
C PRO A 103 -5.51 15.48 3.65
N ALA A 104 -5.11 14.65 2.70
CA ALA A 104 -4.88 15.07 1.33
C ALA A 104 -6.12 15.85 0.82
N ASP A 105 -5.90 17.01 0.20
CA ASP A 105 -6.98 17.75 -0.44
C ASP A 105 -7.42 17.00 -1.70
N LEU A 106 -8.47 16.20 -1.55
CA LEU A 106 -9.08 15.45 -2.64
C LEU A 106 -10.20 16.24 -3.34
N SER A 107 -10.38 17.53 -3.05
CA SER A 107 -11.43 18.36 -3.68
C SER A 107 -11.27 18.52 -5.19
N ARG A 108 -10.07 18.23 -5.71
CA ARG A 108 -9.74 18.26 -7.14
C ARG A 108 -9.07 16.96 -7.56
N HIS A 109 -9.84 16.06 -8.14
CA HIS A 109 -9.33 14.85 -8.80
C HIS A 109 -9.85 14.76 -10.23
N ASP A 110 -9.08 14.12 -11.12
CA ASP A 110 -9.49 13.76 -12.49
C ASP A 110 -9.20 12.26 -12.67
N VAL A 111 -9.90 11.47 -11.85
CA VAL A 111 -9.79 10.01 -11.84
C VAL A 111 -11.20 9.43 -11.85
N THR A 112 -11.37 8.34 -12.59
CA THR A 112 -12.57 7.49 -12.55
C THR A 112 -12.27 6.32 -11.62
N ILE A 113 -13.04 6.17 -10.55
CA ILE A 113 -12.87 5.12 -9.55
C ILE A 113 -13.65 3.89 -9.96
N PHE A 114 -12.93 2.83 -10.31
CA PHE A 114 -13.50 1.50 -10.52
C PHE A 114 -13.45 0.73 -9.21
N ALA A 115 -14.59 0.21 -8.76
CA ALA A 115 -14.68 -0.65 -7.60
C ALA A 115 -15.17 -2.03 -8.01
N GLU A 116 -14.37 -3.05 -7.72
CA GLU A 116 -14.63 -4.42 -8.11
C GLU A 116 -15.44 -5.18 -7.04
N ILE A 117 -16.50 -5.85 -7.49
CA ILE A 117 -17.13 -6.92 -6.71
C ILE A 117 -16.39 -8.21 -7.03
N VAL A 118 -15.44 -8.58 -6.16
CA VAL A 118 -14.66 -9.80 -6.28
C VAL A 118 -15.55 -11.04 -6.27
N ASP A 119 -15.28 -11.97 -7.20
CA ASP A 119 -15.98 -13.24 -7.36
C ASP A 119 -17.51 -13.09 -7.49
N ALA A 120 -17.97 -12.11 -8.28
CA ALA A 120 -19.39 -11.85 -8.49
C ALA A 120 -20.16 -13.08 -9.01
N THR A 121 -19.48 -14.02 -9.69
CA THR A 121 -20.05 -15.31 -10.14
C THR A 121 -20.65 -16.15 -9.01
N ARG A 122 -20.22 -15.94 -7.76
CA ARG A 122 -20.65 -16.70 -6.58
C ARG A 122 -21.79 -16.04 -5.81
N LEU A 123 -22.21 -14.85 -6.23
CA LEU A 123 -23.18 -14.04 -5.52
C LEU A 123 -24.55 -14.16 -6.16
N THR A 124 -25.57 -13.93 -5.35
CA THR A 124 -26.93 -13.67 -5.82
C THR A 124 -27.06 -12.24 -6.34
N LEU A 125 -28.12 -11.98 -7.13
CA LEU A 125 -28.40 -10.63 -7.62
C LEU A 125 -28.53 -9.61 -6.49
N ASP A 126 -29.25 -9.96 -5.42
CA ASP A 126 -29.45 -9.07 -4.27
C ASP A 126 -28.14 -8.74 -3.55
N GLU A 127 -27.24 -9.71 -3.42
CA GLU A 127 -25.91 -9.49 -2.84
C GLU A 127 -25.04 -8.57 -3.72
N VAL A 128 -25.12 -8.73 -5.05
CA VAL A 128 -24.42 -7.85 -6.00
C VAL A 128 -24.95 -6.43 -5.89
N LEU A 129 -26.27 -6.23 -5.91
CA LEU A 129 -26.87 -4.90 -5.78
C LEU A 129 -26.53 -4.25 -4.44
N ALA A 130 -26.59 -5.01 -3.34
CA ALA A 130 -26.22 -4.49 -2.02
C ALA A 130 -24.75 -4.02 -1.98
N ARG A 131 -23.83 -4.80 -2.53
CA ARG A 131 -22.40 -4.44 -2.61
C ARG A 131 -22.17 -3.25 -3.55
N ALA A 132 -22.80 -3.25 -4.72
CA ALA A 132 -22.68 -2.17 -5.68
C ALA A 132 -23.14 -0.83 -5.09
N ARG A 133 -24.28 -0.81 -4.40
CA ARG A 133 -24.76 0.39 -3.70
C ARG A 133 -23.79 0.87 -2.63
N ALA A 134 -23.20 -0.05 -1.86
CA ALA A 134 -22.19 0.30 -0.86
C ALA A 134 -20.95 0.93 -1.52
N LEU A 135 -20.44 0.32 -2.58
CA LEU A 135 -19.28 0.83 -3.32
C LEU A 135 -19.56 2.20 -3.97
N THR A 136 -20.76 2.40 -4.53
CA THR A 136 -21.19 3.72 -5.03
C THR A 136 -21.29 4.75 -3.91
N ALA A 137 -21.82 4.37 -2.75
CA ALA A 137 -21.87 5.26 -1.58
C ALA A 137 -20.47 5.65 -1.08
N ASP A 138 -19.49 4.76 -1.24
CA ASP A 138 -18.08 4.99 -0.92
C ASP A 138 -17.33 5.78 -2.02
N GLY A 139 -18.00 6.13 -3.13
CA GLY A 139 -17.46 7.00 -4.18
C GLY A 139 -17.04 6.31 -5.48
N ALA A 140 -17.44 5.07 -5.72
CA ALA A 140 -17.17 4.40 -6.99
C ALA A 140 -17.94 5.03 -8.16
N ASP A 141 -17.24 5.33 -9.26
CA ASP A 141 -17.81 5.82 -10.51
C ASP A 141 -18.31 4.68 -11.41
N VAL A 142 -17.64 3.52 -11.33
CA VAL A 142 -17.91 2.32 -12.12
C VAL A 142 -17.84 1.08 -11.22
N ILE A 143 -18.84 0.21 -11.34
CA ILE A 143 -18.87 -1.08 -10.66
C ILE A 143 -18.32 -2.14 -11.62
N ASP A 144 -17.20 -2.77 -11.23
CA ASP A 144 -16.57 -3.83 -11.99
C ASP A 144 -17.02 -5.19 -11.45
N LEU A 145 -17.48 -6.07 -12.34
CA LEU A 145 -17.96 -7.40 -11.97
C LEU A 145 -16.85 -8.45 -12.16
N GLY A 146 -16.10 -8.68 -11.08
CA GLY A 146 -15.02 -9.66 -11.06
C GLY A 146 -15.50 -11.09 -11.30
N SER A 147 -14.81 -11.81 -12.18
CA SER A 147 -15.06 -13.23 -12.47
C SER A 147 -13.81 -14.08 -12.25
N LEU A 148 -14.02 -15.37 -11.93
CA LEU A 148 -12.90 -16.30 -11.85
C LEU A 148 -12.46 -16.74 -13.26
N PRO A 149 -11.15 -16.89 -13.50
CA PRO A 149 -10.64 -17.45 -14.76
C PRO A 149 -11.30 -18.79 -15.08
N ASP A 150 -11.64 -18.99 -16.36
CA ASP A 150 -12.25 -20.22 -16.89
C ASP A 150 -13.59 -20.62 -16.25
N GLN A 151 -14.26 -19.70 -15.53
CA GLN A 151 -15.59 -19.94 -14.97
C GLN A 151 -16.67 -19.28 -15.83
N ALA A 152 -17.74 -20.01 -16.14
CA ALA A 152 -18.93 -19.42 -16.75
C ALA A 152 -19.58 -18.42 -15.78
N PHE A 153 -20.15 -17.34 -16.32
CA PHE A 153 -20.93 -16.36 -15.56
C PHE A 153 -22.39 -16.32 -16.06
N PRO A 154 -23.24 -17.33 -15.74
CA PRO A 154 -24.58 -17.48 -16.31
C PRO A 154 -25.52 -16.31 -16.06
N HIS A 155 -25.28 -15.54 -14.99
CA HIS A 155 -26.14 -14.44 -14.55
C HIS A 155 -25.59 -13.05 -14.92
N LEU A 156 -24.52 -12.98 -15.71
CA LEU A 156 -23.84 -11.73 -16.03
C LEU A 156 -24.79 -10.68 -16.65
N GLU A 157 -25.57 -11.07 -17.66
CA GLU A 157 -26.50 -10.15 -18.32
C GLU A 157 -27.57 -9.62 -17.34
N ALA A 158 -28.09 -10.48 -16.48
CA ALA A 158 -29.06 -10.07 -15.46
C ALA A 158 -28.46 -9.09 -14.44
N PHE A 159 -27.20 -9.29 -14.05
CA PHE A 159 -26.50 -8.39 -13.13
C PHE A 159 -26.23 -7.04 -13.79
N ILE A 160 -25.71 -7.02 -15.03
CA ILE A 160 -25.49 -5.79 -15.79
C ILE A 160 -26.79 -5.01 -15.95
N ALA A 161 -27.88 -5.68 -16.34
CA ALA A 161 -29.17 -5.05 -16.54
C ALA A 161 -29.72 -4.43 -15.24
N ALA A 162 -29.61 -5.14 -14.12
CA ALA A 162 -30.06 -4.66 -12.82
C ALA A 162 -29.23 -3.45 -12.32
N LEU A 163 -27.91 -3.49 -12.47
CA LEU A 163 -27.01 -2.40 -12.08
C LEU A 163 -27.25 -1.14 -12.92
N HIS A 164 -27.40 -1.28 -14.25
CA HIS A 164 -27.81 -0.17 -15.11
C HIS A 164 -29.20 0.35 -14.75
N GLY A 165 -30.12 -0.54 -14.34
CA GLY A 165 -31.45 -0.18 -13.83
C GLY A 165 -31.41 0.74 -12.60
N GLU A 166 -30.34 0.69 -11.80
CA GLU A 166 -30.09 1.60 -10.68
C GLU A 166 -29.26 2.84 -11.06
N GLY A 167 -28.95 3.02 -12.34
CA GLY A 167 -28.20 4.16 -12.84
C GLY A 167 -26.68 4.06 -12.65
N MET A 168 -26.16 2.88 -12.28
CA MET A 168 -24.72 2.65 -12.11
C MET A 168 -24.05 2.40 -13.47
N LYS A 169 -22.77 2.81 -13.62
CA LYS A 169 -21.93 2.37 -14.75
C LYS A 169 -21.30 1.02 -14.42
N VAL A 170 -21.22 0.13 -15.40
CA VAL A 170 -20.75 -1.24 -15.21
C VAL A 170 -19.56 -1.56 -16.11
N SER A 171 -18.60 -2.31 -15.56
CA SER A 171 -17.45 -2.91 -16.25
C SER A 171 -17.42 -4.43 -15.95
N VAL A 172 -16.82 -5.21 -16.84
CA VAL A 172 -16.73 -6.69 -16.78
C VAL A 172 -15.39 -7.20 -17.27
#